data_AF-A0A925T5I3-F1
#
_entry.id   AF-A0A925T5I3-F1
#
_cell.length_a   1.000
_cell.length_b   1.000
_cell.length_c   1.000
_cell.angle_alpha   90.00
_cell.angle_beta   90.00
_cell.angle_gamma   90.00
#
_symmetry.space_group_name_H-M   'P 1'
#
loop_
_entity.id
_entity.type
_entity.pdbx_description
1 polymer ?
#
loop_
_entity_poly.entity_id
_entity_poly.type
_entity_poly.pdbx_seq_one_letter_code
_entity_poly.pdbx_strand_id
1 'polypeptide(L)'
;MSKIRRIRMFPALMLIFLCIVGLGSTQSGSTQNRFDPPCTSLHLLCPSHLVSGSDPITLRGDVLGAKDILGIEGARRVSYAWQVSGAKIIGGQGTSEIVIKPTRDKQDEESCIKVTLQVKGVPPTCESVKSCTLRVNYKCAPPLRFDDEYQVASLQAEQVHLDKIAHSLNERGSDSILYLVAYAGRSACISESQWRVARAKKYLIEEKRIHEDRIVAVDGGFRESFAIELFVLPENGCGPLPTPTVRAADVTITGLCARKYN
;
A
#
# COMPACT_ATOMS: atom_id res chain seq x y z
N MET A 1 27.28 27.85 68.27
CA MET A 1 26.86 26.54 68.85
C MET A 1 26.14 25.75 67.76
N SER A 2 26.84 25.08 66.85
CA SER A 2 27.31 23.69 66.92
C SER A 2 26.26 22.69 67.46
N LYS A 3 25.66 21.90 66.55
CA LYS A 3 25.76 20.43 66.59
C LYS A 3 25.23 19.80 65.29
N ILE A 4 26.19 19.35 64.49
CA ILE A 4 26.06 18.38 63.41
C ILE A 4 25.62 17.03 64.00
N ARG A 5 24.65 16.36 63.37
CA ARG A 5 24.44 14.91 63.55
C ARG A 5 24.45 14.21 62.19
N ARG A 6 25.52 13.42 62.00
CA ARG A 6 25.73 12.42 60.96
C ARG A 6 24.86 11.18 61.24
N ILE A 7 24.19 10.65 60.22
CA ILE A 7 23.77 9.24 60.14
C ILE A 7 23.92 8.83 58.66
N ARG A 8 25.09 8.26 58.31
CA ARG A 8 25.39 6.84 58.02
C ARG A 8 24.89 6.37 56.63
N MET A 9 25.88 6.33 55.74
CA MET A 9 25.92 5.60 54.47
C MET A 9 25.52 4.13 54.63
N PHE A 10 24.71 3.64 53.70
CA PHE A 10 24.63 2.23 53.33
C PHE A 10 25.13 2.08 51.89
N PRO A 11 26.14 1.24 51.62
CA PRO A 11 26.56 0.90 50.26
C PRO A 11 25.85 -0.40 49.85
N ALA A 12 25.18 -0.40 48.69
CA ALA A 12 24.71 -1.65 48.08
C ALA A 12 24.71 -1.55 46.56
N LEU A 13 25.72 -2.20 45.99
CA LEU A 13 25.79 -2.86 44.68
C LEU A 13 25.16 -2.15 43.47
N MET A 14 26.04 -1.51 42.69
CA MET A 14 25.91 -1.40 41.24
C MET A 14 25.83 -2.80 40.60
N LEU A 15 24.72 -3.09 39.91
CA LEU A 15 24.66 -4.10 38.87
C LEU A 15 24.87 -3.40 37.53
N ILE A 16 26.13 -3.38 37.09
CA ILE A 16 26.53 -3.01 35.74
C ILE A 16 26.12 -4.17 34.82
N PHE A 17 25.01 -4.00 34.10
CA PHE A 17 24.66 -4.89 33.00
C PHE A 17 25.52 -4.50 31.80
N LEU A 18 26.57 -5.27 31.54
CA LEU A 18 27.31 -5.23 30.28
C LEU A 18 26.36 -5.62 29.14
N CYS A 19 25.94 -4.66 28.31
CA CYS A 19 25.46 -4.94 26.97
C CYS A 19 26.68 -5.31 26.10
N ILE A 20 27.01 -6.60 26.07
CA ILE A 20 27.97 -7.16 25.13
C ILE A 20 27.40 -7.00 23.72
N VAL A 21 28.18 -6.31 22.88
CA VAL A 21 28.00 -6.19 21.45
C VAL A 21 28.14 -7.58 20.83
N GLY A 22 27.02 -8.18 20.45
CA GLY A 22 26.97 -9.30 19.52
C GLY A 22 26.65 -8.80 18.13
N LEU A 23 27.69 -8.43 17.36
CA LEU A 23 27.61 -8.30 15.90
C LEU A 23 27.44 -9.70 15.30
N GLY A 24 26.20 -10.21 15.34
CA GLY A 24 25.75 -11.36 14.58
C GLY A 24 24.93 -10.87 13.41
N SER A 25 25.58 -10.64 12.27
CA SER A 25 24.93 -10.40 10.99
C SER A 25 24.18 -11.66 10.58
N THR A 26 22.93 -11.83 11.03
CA THR A 26 22.03 -12.82 10.42
C THR A 26 21.56 -12.23 9.10
N GLN A 27 22.27 -12.58 8.02
CA GLN A 27 21.69 -12.54 6.69
C GLN A 27 20.44 -13.42 6.74
N SER A 28 19.26 -12.78 6.80
CA SER A 28 17.98 -13.45 6.54
C SER A 28 17.91 -13.76 5.05
N GLY A 29 18.74 -14.70 4.60
CA GLY A 29 18.54 -15.39 3.35
C GLY A 29 17.33 -16.29 3.53
N SER A 30 16.18 -15.90 2.98
CA SER A 30 15.03 -16.78 2.88
C SER A 30 15.39 -17.92 1.93
N THR A 31 15.92 -19.01 2.48
CA THR A 31 15.87 -20.32 1.84
C THR A 31 14.39 -20.70 1.79
N GLN A 32 13.70 -20.42 0.68
CA GLN A 32 12.42 -21.07 0.39
C GLN A 32 12.70 -22.58 0.34
N ASN A 33 12.32 -23.28 1.41
CA ASN A 33 12.37 -24.73 1.45
C ASN A 33 11.44 -25.26 0.35
N ARG A 34 11.92 -26.19 -0.46
CA ARG A 34 11.21 -26.85 -1.58
C ARG A 34 9.91 -27.60 -1.19
N PHE A 35 9.49 -27.50 0.08
CA PHE A 35 8.38 -28.26 0.67
C PHE A 35 7.25 -27.40 1.22
N ASP A 36 7.33 -26.08 1.15
CA ASP A 36 6.17 -25.25 1.48
C ASP A 36 5.12 -25.41 0.37
N PRO A 37 3.87 -25.83 0.70
CA PRO A 37 2.84 -25.97 -0.32
C PRO A 37 2.59 -24.62 -0.99
N PRO A 38 2.38 -24.59 -2.32
CA PRO A 38 2.17 -23.35 -3.05
C PRO A 38 0.98 -22.62 -2.43
N CYS A 39 1.19 -21.35 -2.06
CA CYS A 39 0.24 -20.59 -1.30
C CYS A 39 -0.29 -19.39 -2.08
N THR A 40 -1.59 -19.16 -1.95
CA THR A 40 -2.24 -17.96 -2.49
C THR A 40 -1.84 -16.74 -1.68
N SER A 41 -1.78 -15.57 -2.30
CA SER A 41 -1.51 -14.31 -1.60
C SER A 41 -2.78 -13.49 -1.47
N LEU A 42 -3.15 -13.11 -0.24
CA LEU A 42 -4.30 -12.24 0.02
C LEU A 42 -3.88 -10.78 -0.15
N HIS A 43 -4.42 -10.11 -1.17
CA HIS A 43 -4.18 -8.70 -1.43
C HIS A 43 -5.37 -7.87 -0.96
N LEU A 44 -5.12 -6.81 -0.20
CA LEU A 44 -6.14 -5.86 0.24
C LEU A 44 -5.68 -4.47 -0.19
N LEU A 45 -6.38 -3.88 -1.17
CA LEU A 45 -6.10 -2.55 -1.68
C LEU A 45 -6.68 -1.53 -0.72
N CYS A 46 -5.81 -1.01 0.13
CA CYS A 46 -6.15 -0.08 1.19
C CYS A 46 -5.06 1.00 1.27
N PRO A 47 -5.38 2.22 0.83
CA PRO A 47 -4.46 3.35 0.93
C PRO A 47 -3.95 3.58 2.35
N SER A 48 -2.64 3.80 2.49
CA SER A 48 -2.02 4.20 3.75
C SER A 48 -2.03 5.72 3.97
N HIS A 49 -2.30 6.49 2.91
CA HIS A 49 -2.44 7.94 2.94
C HIS A 49 -3.87 8.38 3.26
N LEU A 50 -4.03 9.67 3.55
CA LEU A 50 -5.33 10.29 3.80
C LEU A 50 -6.15 10.33 2.51
N VAL A 51 -7.39 9.84 2.54
CA VAL A 51 -8.31 9.90 1.39
C VAL A 51 -9.58 10.68 1.73
N SER A 52 -10.34 11.04 0.71
CA SER A 52 -11.61 11.73 0.92
C SER A 52 -12.65 10.80 1.56
N GLY A 53 -13.30 11.29 2.61
CA GLY A 53 -14.45 10.66 3.26
C GLY A 53 -15.79 11.34 2.91
N SER A 54 -15.82 12.27 1.95
CA SER A 54 -17.06 12.95 1.54
C SER A 54 -18.01 12.03 0.79
N ASP A 55 -17.45 11.06 0.06
CA ASP A 55 -18.17 10.13 -0.81
C ASP A 55 -18.01 8.68 -0.34
N PRO A 56 -18.89 7.77 -0.79
CA PRO A 56 -18.65 6.33 -0.63
C PRO A 56 -17.29 5.90 -1.17
N ILE A 57 -16.63 5.02 -0.42
CA ILE A 57 -15.30 4.51 -0.73
C ILE A 57 -15.42 3.07 -1.20
N THR A 58 -14.86 2.76 -2.36
CA THR A 58 -14.75 1.39 -2.86
C THR A 58 -13.42 0.79 -2.40
N LEU A 59 -13.49 -0.38 -1.76
CA LEU A 59 -12.32 -1.16 -1.36
C LEU A 59 -12.34 -2.51 -2.05
N ARG A 60 -11.17 -3.00 -2.44
CA ARG A 60 -11.01 -4.29 -3.11
C ARG A 60 -10.03 -5.18 -2.37
N GLY A 61 -10.36 -6.46 -2.30
CA GLY A 61 -9.44 -7.49 -1.86
C GLY A 61 -9.55 -8.73 -2.72
N ASP A 62 -8.41 -9.28 -3.11
CA ASP A 62 -8.30 -10.34 -4.08
C ASP A 62 -7.34 -11.43 -3.59
N VAL A 63 -7.54 -12.65 -4.08
CA VAL A 63 -6.66 -13.79 -3.83
C VAL A 63 -5.81 -14.06 -5.07
N LEU A 64 -4.55 -13.62 -5.02
CA LEU A 64 -3.55 -13.85 -6.07
C LEU A 64 -3.16 -15.33 -6.12
N GLY A 65 -3.03 -15.87 -7.33
CA GLY A 65 -2.67 -17.28 -7.57
C GLY A 65 -3.81 -18.27 -7.31
N ALA A 66 -5.05 -17.79 -7.05
CA ALA A 66 -6.18 -18.66 -6.76
C ALA A 66 -6.45 -19.68 -7.87
N LYS A 67 -6.37 -19.28 -9.14
CA LYS A 67 -6.59 -20.21 -10.27
C LYS A 67 -5.48 -21.25 -10.39
N ASP A 68 -4.23 -20.86 -10.16
CA ASP A 68 -3.08 -21.75 -10.29
C ASP A 68 -3.05 -22.80 -9.18
N ILE A 69 -3.46 -22.42 -7.96
CA ILE A 69 -3.36 -23.27 -6.77
C ILE A 69 -4.65 -24.07 -6.54
N LEU A 70 -5.83 -23.45 -6.79
CA LEU A 70 -7.13 -24.06 -6.48
C LEU A 70 -7.86 -24.58 -7.74
N GLY A 71 -7.34 -24.30 -8.93
CA GLY A 71 -8.05 -24.49 -10.20
C GLY A 71 -9.18 -23.47 -10.39
N ILE A 72 -9.77 -23.47 -11.59
CA ILE A 72 -10.85 -22.52 -11.96
C ILE A 72 -12.06 -22.65 -11.02
N GLU A 73 -12.49 -23.88 -10.75
CA GLU A 73 -13.65 -24.13 -9.87
C GLU A 73 -13.35 -23.84 -8.40
N GLY A 74 -12.13 -24.12 -7.93
CA GLY A 74 -11.71 -23.74 -6.58
C GLY A 74 -11.66 -22.23 -6.40
N ALA A 75 -11.09 -21.50 -7.37
CA ALA A 75 -11.05 -20.04 -7.38
C ALA A 75 -12.46 -19.41 -7.36
N ARG A 76 -13.44 -20.02 -8.04
CA ARG A 76 -14.85 -19.57 -8.03
C ARG A 76 -15.56 -19.77 -6.68
N ARG A 77 -15.09 -20.73 -5.86
CA ARG A 77 -15.65 -21.02 -4.54
C ARG A 77 -15.04 -20.18 -3.42
N VAL A 78 -14.07 -19.31 -3.72
CA VAL A 78 -13.51 -18.39 -2.74
C VAL A 78 -14.60 -17.39 -2.32
N SER A 79 -14.89 -17.37 -1.02
CA SER A 79 -15.91 -16.48 -0.43
C SER A 79 -15.26 -15.39 0.42
N TYR A 80 -15.83 -14.19 0.40
CA TYR A 80 -15.30 -13.02 1.07
C TYR A 80 -16.19 -12.63 2.25
N ALA A 81 -15.59 -12.29 3.39
CA ALA A 81 -16.28 -11.80 4.56
C ALA A 81 -15.60 -10.51 5.02
N TRP A 82 -16.32 -9.39 4.89
CA TRP A 82 -15.82 -8.07 5.25
C TRP A 82 -16.36 -7.64 6.61
N GLN A 83 -15.48 -7.05 7.40
CA GLN A 83 -15.80 -6.37 8.65
C GLN A 83 -15.21 -4.96 8.61
N VAL A 84 -16.00 -3.98 9.03
CA VAL A 84 -15.62 -2.57 9.00
C VAL A 84 -16.03 -1.90 10.30
N SER A 85 -15.13 -1.10 10.88
CA SER A 85 -15.40 -0.27 12.05
C SER A 85 -15.15 1.19 11.69
N GLY A 86 -16.04 2.11 12.08
CA GLY A 86 -16.01 3.53 11.69
C GLY A 86 -16.71 3.84 10.36
N ALA A 87 -17.30 2.84 9.70
CA ALA A 87 -18.07 2.99 8.46
C ALA A 87 -19.17 1.94 8.36
N LYS A 88 -20.10 2.14 7.43
CA LYS A 88 -21.14 1.15 7.08
C LYS A 88 -20.84 0.56 5.71
N ILE A 89 -20.88 -0.76 5.58
CA ILE A 89 -20.90 -1.41 4.27
C ILE A 89 -22.26 -1.14 3.64
N ILE A 90 -22.28 -0.49 2.48
CA ILE A 90 -23.50 -0.16 1.73
C ILE A 90 -23.65 -0.99 0.44
N GLY A 91 -22.64 -1.78 0.08
CA GLY A 91 -22.71 -2.71 -1.06
C GLY A 91 -21.52 -3.67 -1.10
N GLY A 92 -21.66 -4.77 -1.84
CA GLY A 92 -20.56 -5.68 -2.18
C GLY A 92 -20.18 -6.74 -1.14
N GLN A 93 -20.90 -6.84 -0.02
CA GLN A 93 -20.65 -7.90 0.97
C GLN A 93 -20.72 -9.29 0.33
N GLY A 94 -19.79 -10.18 0.68
CA GLY A 94 -19.67 -11.50 0.05
C GLY A 94 -18.81 -11.52 -1.22
N THR A 95 -18.39 -10.36 -1.73
CA THR A 95 -17.63 -10.25 -2.99
C THR A 95 -16.20 -9.74 -2.76
N SER A 96 -15.34 -9.74 -3.79
CA SER A 96 -13.98 -9.20 -3.73
C SER A 96 -13.93 -7.67 -3.63
N GLU A 97 -15.08 -6.99 -3.67
CA GLU A 97 -15.17 -5.53 -3.62
C GLU A 97 -16.31 -5.11 -2.68
N ILE A 98 -16.08 -4.10 -1.86
CA ILE A 98 -17.13 -3.50 -1.03
C ILE A 98 -17.19 -2.00 -1.26
N VAL A 99 -18.38 -1.45 -1.09
CA VAL A 99 -18.58 -0.01 -1.00
C VAL A 99 -18.92 0.32 0.44
N ILE A 100 -18.14 1.18 1.06
CA ILE A 100 -18.34 1.66 2.43
C ILE A 100 -18.75 3.13 2.43
N LYS A 101 -19.61 3.50 3.37
CA LYS A 101 -19.92 4.89 3.69
C LYS A 101 -19.28 5.23 5.05
N PRO A 102 -18.23 6.06 5.09
CA PRO A 102 -17.67 6.57 6.33
C PRO A 102 -18.76 7.11 7.26
N THR A 103 -18.71 6.76 8.55
CA THR A 103 -19.60 7.33 9.55
C THR A 103 -18.92 8.56 10.12
N ARG A 104 -19.60 9.71 10.11
CA ARG A 104 -19.05 10.96 10.64
C ARG A 104 -19.62 11.23 12.02
N ASP A 105 -18.74 11.35 13.01
CA ASP A 105 -19.09 12.02 14.27
C ASP A 105 -18.93 13.53 14.06
N LYS A 106 -19.92 14.31 14.50
CA LYS A 106 -20.14 15.71 14.07
C LYS A 106 -18.98 16.67 14.35
N GLN A 107 -18.00 16.27 15.16
CA GLN A 107 -16.88 17.10 15.59
C GLN A 107 -15.55 16.75 14.90
N ASP A 108 -15.43 15.58 14.27
CA ASP A 108 -14.16 15.12 13.72
C ASP A 108 -14.04 15.45 12.22
N GLU A 109 -12.92 16.07 11.85
CA GLU A 109 -12.56 16.36 10.45
C GLU A 109 -11.92 15.14 9.79
N GLU A 110 -11.25 14.31 10.58
CA GLU A 110 -10.59 13.08 10.17
C GLU A 110 -11.08 11.90 11.00
N SER A 111 -11.08 10.71 10.40
CA SER A 111 -11.40 9.48 11.11
C SER A 111 -10.56 8.31 10.60
N CYS A 112 -10.43 7.28 11.44
CA CYS A 112 -9.76 6.03 11.10
C CYS A 112 -10.80 4.92 10.96
N ILE A 113 -10.87 4.32 9.76
CA ILE A 113 -11.75 3.20 9.47
C ILE A 113 -10.91 1.92 9.48
N LYS A 114 -11.22 0.99 10.39
CA LYS A 114 -10.58 -0.32 10.41
C LYS A 114 -11.33 -1.26 9.46
N VAL A 115 -10.62 -1.85 8.51
CA VAL A 115 -11.16 -2.80 7.54
C VAL A 115 -10.48 -4.14 7.74
N THR A 116 -11.26 -5.20 7.87
CA THR A 116 -10.79 -6.57 7.95
C THR A 116 -11.47 -7.39 6.86
N LEU A 117 -10.65 -8.03 6.02
CA LEU A 117 -11.09 -8.98 5.02
C LEU A 117 -10.69 -10.38 5.47
N GLN A 118 -11.67 -11.28 5.52
CA GLN A 118 -11.44 -12.72 5.65
C GLN A 118 -11.90 -13.42 4.38
N VAL A 119 -11.09 -14.35 3.87
CA VAL A 119 -11.44 -15.22 2.75
C VAL A 119 -11.57 -16.68 3.21
N LYS A 120 -12.47 -17.43 2.61
CA LYS A 120 -12.59 -18.89 2.79
C LYS A 120 -12.44 -19.59 1.45
N GLY A 121 -12.09 -20.88 1.49
CA GLY A 121 -11.84 -21.68 0.29
C GLY A 121 -10.39 -21.63 -0.21
N VAL A 122 -9.52 -20.91 0.50
CA VAL A 122 -8.05 -20.95 0.31
C VAL A 122 -7.43 -22.06 1.18
N PRO A 123 -6.21 -22.54 0.88
CA PRO A 123 -5.56 -23.57 1.68
C PRO A 123 -5.40 -23.10 3.13
N PRO A 124 -5.62 -23.97 4.14
CA PRO A 124 -5.64 -23.56 5.55
C PRO A 124 -4.28 -23.04 6.07
N THR A 125 -3.19 -23.38 5.39
CA THR A 125 -1.83 -22.89 5.67
C THR A 125 -1.59 -21.49 5.10
N CYS A 126 -2.51 -20.95 4.30
CA CYS A 126 -2.37 -19.64 3.67
C CYS A 126 -2.96 -18.50 4.49
N GLU A 127 -2.45 -17.29 4.25
CA GLU A 127 -3.04 -16.06 4.76
C GLU A 127 -4.49 -15.96 4.26
N SER A 128 -5.44 -16.04 5.21
CA SER A 128 -6.88 -15.98 4.94
C SER A 128 -7.54 -14.77 5.58
N VAL A 129 -6.80 -13.96 6.34
CA VAL A 129 -7.28 -12.73 6.98
C VAL A 129 -6.26 -11.62 6.78
N LYS A 130 -6.72 -10.45 6.35
CA LYS A 130 -5.90 -9.24 6.21
C LYS A 130 -6.66 -8.05 6.74
N SER A 131 -5.96 -7.11 7.37
CA SER A 131 -6.56 -5.90 7.90
C SER A 131 -5.75 -4.67 7.54
N CYS A 132 -6.43 -3.52 7.45
CA CYS A 132 -5.81 -2.22 7.28
C CYS A 132 -6.59 -1.14 8.05
N THR A 133 -5.95 0.03 8.19
CA THR A 133 -6.58 1.24 8.73
C THR A 133 -6.58 2.30 7.64
N LEU A 134 -7.77 2.67 7.18
CA LEU A 134 -7.97 3.73 6.21
C LEU A 134 -8.15 5.07 6.94
N ARG A 135 -7.35 6.07 6.60
CA ARG A 135 -7.47 7.43 7.12
C ARG A 135 -8.34 8.24 6.17
N VAL A 136 -9.43 8.82 6.67
CA VAL A 136 -10.33 9.65 5.86
C VAL A 136 -10.42 11.07 6.41
N ASN A 137 -10.60 12.05 5.53
CA ASN A 137 -10.97 13.41 5.89
C ASN A 137 -12.26 13.82 5.17
N TYR A 138 -13.24 14.33 5.92
CA TYR A 138 -14.59 14.63 5.39
C TYR A 138 -14.69 15.99 4.70
N LYS A 139 -13.64 16.83 4.80
CA LYS A 139 -13.62 18.19 4.24
C LYS A 139 -12.90 18.29 2.90
N CYS A 140 -12.07 17.31 2.56
CA CYS A 140 -11.35 17.29 1.30
C CYS A 140 -12.16 16.57 0.22
N ALA A 141 -12.09 17.08 -1.01
CA ALA A 141 -12.63 16.39 -2.18
C ALA A 141 -11.65 15.30 -2.68
N PRO A 142 -12.14 14.27 -3.38
CA PRO A 142 -11.28 13.38 -4.15
C PRO A 142 -10.42 14.18 -5.14
N PRO A 143 -9.14 13.81 -5.32
CA PRO A 143 -8.26 14.57 -6.18
C PRO A 143 -8.59 14.35 -7.66
N LEU A 144 -8.41 15.41 -8.46
CA LEU A 144 -8.41 15.29 -9.91
C LEU A 144 -7.08 14.75 -10.40
N ARG A 145 -7.13 13.89 -11.43
CA ARG A 145 -5.92 13.43 -12.12
C ARG A 145 -5.22 14.63 -12.76
N PHE A 146 -3.88 14.63 -12.68
CA PHE A 146 -3.06 15.70 -13.25
C PHE A 146 -3.01 15.64 -14.78
N ASP A 147 -2.97 14.43 -15.33
CA ASP A 147 -2.93 14.17 -16.76
C ASP A 147 -3.81 12.94 -17.05
N ASP A 148 -4.03 12.68 -18.34
CA ASP A 148 -4.60 11.41 -18.77
C ASP A 148 -3.70 10.25 -18.31
N GLU A 149 -4.34 9.13 -18.00
CA GLU A 149 -3.64 7.88 -17.72
C GLU A 149 -2.73 7.54 -18.89
N TYR A 150 -1.44 7.35 -18.61
CA TYR A 150 -0.50 6.99 -19.65
C TYR A 150 -0.18 5.50 -19.59
N GLN A 151 -0.42 4.82 -20.71
CA GLN A 151 0.01 3.45 -20.95
C GLN A 151 1.43 3.51 -21.52
N VAL A 152 2.39 3.02 -20.75
CA VAL A 152 3.80 3.14 -21.12
C VAL A 152 4.23 1.99 -22.02
N ALA A 153 4.45 2.27 -23.29
CA ALA A 153 5.09 1.33 -24.21
C ALA A 153 6.63 1.28 -24.08
N SER A 154 7.29 2.35 -23.61
CA SER A 154 8.75 2.42 -23.48
C SER A 154 9.22 3.30 -22.31
N LEU A 155 10.45 3.08 -21.81
CA LEU A 155 11.04 3.91 -20.76
C LEU A 155 11.16 5.39 -21.14
N GLN A 156 11.46 5.68 -22.41
CA GLN A 156 11.55 7.05 -22.91
C GLN A 156 10.18 7.76 -22.85
N ALA A 157 9.09 7.06 -23.20
CA ALA A 157 7.75 7.61 -23.08
C ALA A 157 7.39 7.89 -21.61
N GLU A 158 7.74 6.98 -20.69
CA GLU A 158 7.57 7.20 -19.24
C GLU A 158 8.31 8.46 -18.76
N GLN A 159 9.56 8.65 -19.18
CA GLN A 159 10.36 9.81 -18.82
C GLN A 159 9.73 11.12 -19.27
N VAL A 160 9.14 11.19 -20.47
CA VAL A 160 8.45 12.41 -20.94
C VAL A 160 7.33 12.84 -19.97
N HIS A 161 6.53 11.89 -19.46
CA HIS A 161 5.50 12.20 -18.47
C HIS A 161 6.10 12.60 -17.11
N LEU A 162 7.18 11.92 -16.68
CA LEU A 162 7.88 12.24 -15.43
C LEU A 162 8.60 13.61 -15.48
N ASP A 163 9.06 14.04 -16.65
CA ASP A 163 9.66 15.35 -16.86
C ASP A 163 8.62 16.46 -16.72
N LYS A 164 7.45 16.26 -17.36
CA LYS A 164 6.31 17.17 -17.29
C LYS A 164 5.82 17.32 -15.85
N ILE A 165 5.69 16.21 -15.10
CA ILE A 165 5.21 16.29 -13.71
C ILE A 165 6.24 16.93 -12.78
N ALA A 166 7.53 16.66 -12.97
CA ALA A 166 8.60 17.28 -12.19
C ALA A 166 8.62 18.80 -12.40
N HIS A 167 8.44 19.26 -13.64
CA HIS A 167 8.30 20.68 -13.93
C HIS A 167 7.13 21.31 -13.17
N SER A 168 5.93 20.70 -13.23
CA SER A 168 4.76 21.22 -12.52
C SER A 168 4.92 21.23 -11.00
N LEU A 169 5.59 20.22 -10.42
CA LEU A 169 5.89 20.19 -8.98
C LEU A 169 6.83 21.32 -8.55
N ASN A 170 7.76 21.71 -9.40
CA ASN A 170 8.66 22.82 -9.14
C ASN A 170 7.95 24.17 -9.24
N GLU A 171 7.07 24.35 -10.23
CA GLU A 171 6.26 25.57 -10.37
C GLU A 171 5.32 25.80 -9.19
N ARG A 172 4.77 24.72 -8.61
CA ARG A 172 3.80 24.80 -7.50
C ARG A 172 4.44 25.03 -6.13
N GLY A 173 5.76 24.86 -5.98
CA GLY A 173 6.44 25.00 -4.70
C GLY A 173 6.54 23.71 -3.88
N SER A 174 7.18 23.80 -2.70
CA SER A 174 7.55 22.65 -1.86
C SER A 174 6.38 21.96 -1.15
N ASP A 175 5.26 22.65 -1.03
CA ASP A 175 4.02 22.28 -0.36
C ASP A 175 3.09 21.42 -1.24
N SER A 176 3.57 20.98 -2.40
CA SER A 176 2.87 20.04 -3.28
C SER A 176 3.45 18.63 -3.22
N ILE A 177 2.59 17.63 -3.08
CA ILE A 177 2.86 16.20 -3.09
C ILE A 177 2.39 15.57 -4.40
N LEU A 178 3.22 14.68 -4.94
CA LEU A 178 2.92 13.81 -6.06
C LEU A 178 2.47 12.44 -5.56
N TYR A 179 1.33 11.97 -6.06
CA TYR A 179 0.95 10.56 -5.96
C TYR A 179 1.15 9.89 -7.32
N LEU A 180 1.89 8.77 -7.29
CA LEU A 180 2.09 7.86 -8.42
C LEU A 180 1.29 6.59 -8.14
N VAL A 181 0.13 6.41 -8.79
CA VAL A 181 -0.69 5.20 -8.61
C VAL A 181 -0.44 4.28 -9.80
N ALA A 182 0.31 3.20 -9.58
CA ALA A 182 0.67 2.25 -10.63
C ALA A 182 -0.23 1.02 -10.62
N TYR A 183 -0.70 0.63 -11.79
CA TYR A 183 -1.49 -0.59 -12.01
C TYR A 183 -0.68 -1.56 -12.87
N ALA A 184 -0.56 -2.80 -12.42
CA ALA A 184 0.03 -3.87 -13.21
C ALA A 184 -0.97 -4.33 -14.29
N GLY A 185 -0.47 -4.91 -15.38
CA GLY A 185 -1.32 -5.43 -16.46
C GLY A 185 -1.91 -6.81 -16.13
N ARG A 186 -2.77 -7.32 -17.02
CA ARG A 186 -3.32 -8.68 -16.94
C ARG A 186 -2.24 -9.78 -16.97
N SER A 187 -1.11 -9.50 -17.61
CA SER A 187 0.09 -10.34 -17.59
C SER A 187 1.22 -9.56 -16.94
N ALA A 188 1.53 -9.92 -15.70
CA ALA A 188 2.45 -9.19 -14.84
C ALA A 188 3.54 -10.11 -14.27
N CYS A 189 4.63 -9.51 -13.81
CA CYS A 189 5.57 -10.17 -12.92
C CYS A 189 5.18 -9.92 -11.46
N ILE A 190 5.80 -10.66 -10.53
CA ILE A 190 5.55 -10.48 -9.09
C ILE A 190 5.82 -9.01 -8.72
N SER A 191 4.81 -8.36 -8.12
CA SER A 191 4.89 -6.96 -7.67
C SER A 191 5.24 -5.95 -8.77
N GLU A 192 4.76 -6.15 -10.00
CA GLU A 192 5.07 -5.28 -11.13
C GLU A 192 4.71 -3.80 -10.91
N SER A 193 3.52 -3.50 -10.38
CA SER A 193 3.08 -2.14 -10.06
C SER A 193 4.06 -1.46 -9.11
N GLN A 194 4.37 -2.12 -8.00
CA GLN A 194 5.32 -1.66 -6.98
C GLN A 194 6.73 -1.45 -7.54
N TRP A 195 7.22 -2.40 -8.33
CA TRP A 195 8.55 -2.31 -8.93
C TRP A 195 8.65 -1.13 -9.90
N ARG A 196 7.65 -0.94 -10.76
CA ARG A 196 7.64 0.14 -11.75
C ARG A 196 7.40 1.51 -11.12
N VAL A 197 6.53 1.63 -10.12
CA VAL A 197 6.35 2.90 -9.40
C VAL A 197 7.58 3.29 -8.60
N ALA A 198 8.29 2.32 -8.00
CA ALA A 198 9.55 2.58 -7.31
C ALA A 198 10.63 3.08 -8.28
N ARG A 199 10.69 2.51 -9.50
CA ARG A 199 11.57 3.02 -10.57
C ARG A 199 11.22 4.45 -10.98
N ALA A 200 9.94 4.76 -11.19
CA ALA A 200 9.49 6.11 -11.54
C ALA A 200 9.81 7.12 -10.42
N LYS A 201 9.55 6.75 -9.16
CA LYS A 201 9.93 7.55 -7.98
C LYS A 201 11.45 7.78 -7.94
N LYS A 202 12.26 6.75 -8.18
CA LYS A 202 13.72 6.86 -8.23
C LYS A 202 14.19 7.85 -9.29
N TYR A 203 13.62 7.82 -10.50
CA TYR A 203 13.92 8.77 -11.57
C TYR A 203 13.64 10.23 -11.14
N LEU A 204 12.47 10.48 -10.53
CA LEU A 204 12.11 11.82 -10.06
C LEU A 204 13.06 12.34 -8.96
N ILE A 205 13.53 11.46 -8.08
CA ILE A 205 14.47 11.83 -7.01
C ILE A 205 15.87 12.08 -7.57
N GLU A 206 16.41 11.13 -8.32
CA GLU A 206 17.81 11.14 -8.74
C GLU A 206 18.06 12.09 -9.91
N GLU A 207 17.21 12.05 -10.92
CA GLU A 207 17.39 12.80 -12.16
C GLU A 207 16.70 14.17 -12.11
N LYS A 208 15.52 14.25 -11.46
CA LYS A 208 14.75 15.50 -11.37
C LYS A 208 14.87 16.25 -10.05
N ARG A 209 15.64 15.71 -9.10
CA ARG A 209 15.94 16.34 -7.81
C ARG A 209 14.69 16.72 -7.01
N ILE A 210 13.60 15.97 -7.19
CA ILE A 210 12.41 16.12 -6.36
C ILE A 210 12.66 15.45 -5.01
N HIS A 211 12.35 16.14 -3.91
CA HIS A 211 12.56 15.59 -2.57
C HIS A 211 11.64 14.38 -2.33
N GLU A 212 12.16 13.37 -1.62
CA GLU A 212 11.49 12.07 -1.52
C GLU A 212 10.12 12.13 -0.81
N ASP A 213 10.01 12.95 0.23
CA ASP A 213 8.77 13.16 0.99
C ASP A 213 7.63 13.75 0.14
N ARG A 214 7.97 14.36 -1.00
CA ARG A 214 7.01 14.88 -1.97
C ARG A 214 6.46 13.83 -2.92
N ILE A 215 6.88 12.56 -2.81
CA ILE A 215 6.46 11.50 -3.74
C ILE A 215 5.92 10.29 -2.97
N VAL A 216 4.63 10.04 -3.15
CA VAL A 216 3.92 8.87 -2.62
C VAL A 216 3.70 7.87 -3.74
N ALA A 217 4.31 6.69 -3.61
CA ALA A 217 4.13 5.57 -4.53
C ALA A 217 3.00 4.66 -4.02
N VAL A 218 2.02 4.38 -4.87
CA VAL A 218 0.82 3.61 -4.52
C VAL A 218 0.68 2.42 -5.46
N ASP A 219 0.45 1.25 -4.88
CA ASP A 219 0.02 0.06 -5.63
C ASP A 219 -1.48 0.17 -5.92
N GLY A 220 -1.81 0.37 -7.19
CA GLY A 220 -3.17 0.51 -7.69
C GLY A 220 -3.89 -0.83 -7.88
N GLY A 221 -3.17 -1.96 -7.83
CA GLY A 221 -3.69 -3.26 -8.24
C GLY A 221 -3.52 -3.49 -9.74
N PHE A 222 -4.58 -3.95 -10.43
CA PHE A 222 -4.49 -4.43 -11.81
C PHE A 222 -5.46 -3.76 -12.77
N ARG A 223 -5.00 -3.57 -14.01
CA ARG A 223 -5.77 -3.13 -15.18
C ARG A 223 -5.46 -4.03 -16.38
N GLU A 224 -6.09 -3.78 -17.52
CA GLU A 224 -5.87 -4.58 -18.73
C GLU A 224 -4.41 -4.51 -19.19
N SER A 225 -3.87 -3.30 -19.24
CA SER A 225 -2.45 -3.00 -19.50
C SER A 225 -1.84 -2.26 -18.31
N PHE A 226 -0.51 -2.22 -18.26
CA PHE A 226 0.19 -1.41 -17.27
C PHE A 226 -0.14 0.06 -17.45
N ALA A 227 -0.39 0.75 -16.34
CA ALA A 227 -0.68 2.17 -16.34
C ALA A 227 -0.18 2.87 -15.06
N ILE A 228 0.08 4.17 -15.17
CA ILE A 228 0.31 5.04 -14.01
C ILE A 228 -0.66 6.21 -14.09
N GLU A 229 -1.34 6.49 -12.97
CA GLU A 229 -2.09 7.72 -12.76
C GLU A 229 -1.27 8.68 -11.90
N LEU A 230 -1.26 9.95 -12.30
CA LEU A 230 -0.53 11.02 -11.62
C LEU A 230 -1.51 11.98 -10.96
N PHE A 231 -1.23 12.36 -9.71
CA PHE A 231 -2.00 13.37 -8.99
C PHE A 231 -1.05 14.32 -8.29
N VAL A 232 -1.30 15.63 -8.40
CA VAL A 232 -0.52 16.66 -7.69
C VAL A 232 -1.45 17.41 -6.76
N LEU A 233 -1.12 17.42 -5.48
CA LEU A 233 -1.98 17.91 -4.41
C LEU A 233 -1.18 18.75 -3.42
N PRO A 234 -1.81 19.66 -2.68
CA PRO A 234 -1.20 20.23 -1.48
C PRO A 234 -0.86 19.13 -0.46
N GLU A 235 0.13 19.36 0.41
CA GLU A 235 0.60 18.39 1.43
C GLU A 235 -0.51 17.86 2.34
N ASN A 236 -1.48 18.71 2.69
CA ASN A 236 -2.63 18.35 3.51
C ASN A 236 -3.86 17.92 2.68
N GLY A 237 -3.67 17.68 1.38
CA GLY A 237 -4.72 17.20 0.48
C GLY A 237 -5.00 15.71 0.65
N CYS A 238 -6.20 15.30 0.24
CA CYS A 238 -6.57 13.89 0.21
C CYS A 238 -6.08 13.22 -1.06
N GLY A 239 -5.29 12.18 -0.88
CA GLY A 239 -4.75 11.38 -1.96
C GLY A 239 -5.81 10.53 -2.67
N PRO A 240 -5.44 9.94 -3.81
CA PRO A 240 -6.35 9.20 -4.67
C PRO A 240 -6.73 7.85 -4.05
N LEU A 241 -7.93 7.37 -4.41
CA LEU A 241 -8.31 5.98 -4.23
C LEU A 241 -7.90 5.17 -5.48
N PRO A 242 -7.18 4.05 -5.33
CA PRO A 242 -6.95 3.11 -6.43
C PRO A 242 -8.25 2.67 -7.11
N THR A 243 -8.22 2.62 -8.44
CA THR A 243 -9.35 2.19 -9.29
C THR A 243 -8.93 1.05 -10.24
N PRO A 244 -8.63 -0.14 -9.71
CA PRO A 244 -8.28 -1.30 -10.53
C PRO A 244 -9.49 -1.77 -11.35
N THR A 245 -9.27 -2.12 -12.62
CA THR A 245 -10.33 -2.63 -13.51
C THR A 245 -10.28 -4.13 -13.69
N VAL A 246 -9.18 -4.78 -13.30
CA VAL A 246 -8.98 -6.23 -13.37
C VAL A 246 -8.90 -6.80 -11.95
N ARG A 247 -9.54 -7.96 -11.74
CA ARG A 247 -9.42 -8.72 -10.48
C ARG A 247 -8.11 -9.46 -10.45
N ALA A 248 -7.45 -9.51 -9.30
CA ALA A 248 -6.15 -10.19 -9.20
C ALA A 248 -6.24 -11.71 -9.50
N ALA A 249 -7.41 -12.33 -9.28
CA ALA A 249 -7.67 -13.72 -9.66
C ALA A 249 -7.70 -13.95 -11.19
N ASP A 250 -7.82 -12.89 -11.99
CA ASP A 250 -7.84 -12.93 -13.46
C ASP A 250 -6.50 -12.54 -14.10
N VAL A 251 -5.47 -12.35 -13.28
CA VAL A 251 -4.13 -11.95 -13.69
C VAL A 251 -3.22 -13.18 -13.73
N THR A 252 -2.36 -13.24 -14.74
CA THR A 252 -1.28 -14.22 -14.82
C THR A 252 0.00 -13.59 -14.31
N ILE A 253 0.56 -14.16 -13.24
CA ILE A 253 1.83 -13.70 -12.66
C ILE A 253 2.97 -14.62 -13.14
N THR A 254 3.95 -14.05 -13.84
CA THR A 254 5.10 -14.79 -14.38
C THR A 254 6.43 -14.23 -13.86
N GLY A 255 7.13 -15.04 -13.07
CA GLY A 255 8.51 -14.76 -12.65
C GLY A 255 8.73 -13.43 -11.91
N LEU A 256 10.00 -13.00 -11.91
CA LEU A 256 10.45 -11.75 -11.29
C LEU A 256 10.52 -10.63 -12.33
N CYS A 257 10.19 -9.40 -11.94
CA CYS A 257 10.21 -8.25 -12.86
C CYS A 257 11.58 -7.96 -13.45
N ALA A 258 12.65 -8.21 -12.70
CA ALA A 258 14.01 -8.09 -13.21
C ALA A 258 14.31 -9.02 -14.40
N ARG A 259 13.57 -10.13 -14.58
CA ARG A 259 13.72 -11.01 -15.76
C ARG A 259 12.85 -10.59 -16.94
N LYS A 260 11.77 -9.85 -16.69
CA LYS A 260 10.84 -9.39 -17.73
C LYS A 260 11.35 -8.13 -18.43
N TYR A 261 12.10 -7.29 -17.69
CA TYR A 261 12.51 -5.96 -18.13
C TYR A 261 14.03 -5.78 -18.31
N ASN A 262 14.83 -6.81 -18.06
CA ASN A 262 16.24 -6.90 -18.47
C ASN A 262 16.35 -7.80 -19.69
#